data_AF-A0A2P2J246-F1
#
_entry.id   AF-A0A2P2J246-F1
#
_cell.length_a   1.000
_cell.length_b   1.000
_cell.length_c   1.000
_cell.angle_alpha   90.00
_cell.angle_beta   90.00
_cell.angle_gamma   90.00
#
_symmetry.space_group_name_H-M   'P 1'
#
loop_
_entity.id
_entity.type
_entity.pdbx_description
1 polymer ?
#
loop_
_entity_poly.entity_id
_entity_poly.type
_entity_poly.pdbx_seq_one_letter_code
_entity_poly.pdbx_strand_id
1 'polypeptide(L)'
;MGEEEGEGKKRRVVVESLGWLTESAVLPKKHRAIEGVGPSSILELKAQLYKSQEEAKTSKHISGPDGADYHRAKKKIAPHDPFSAKNCGVDARALKDKLELKAVNDGSASYAALERKAALYDKLVSGELSDEEDKEKYCVDFFRKGVELEDSHKLQDLDNAATVSREDENADNDASVPFNTKFVGPGQTAGVVDRDEYKRFVREVHEEVNQAREKASELKVRRQDQAAAHRAKLRHAYLQKKLEKLKAASAVQMGSQEGGS
;
A
#
# COMPACT_ATOMS: atom_id res chain seq x y z
N MET A 1 94.58 -27.43 -9.02
CA MET A 1 93.99 -28.60 -8.35
C MET A 1 93.01 -28.03 -7.34
N GLY A 2 91.69 -28.02 -7.53
CA GLY A 2 90.82 -29.02 -8.17
C GLY A 2 90.14 -29.82 -7.07
N GLU A 3 88.80 -29.96 -7.16
CA GLU A 3 87.86 -30.69 -6.27
C GLU A 3 87.19 -29.83 -5.18
N GLU A 4 85.87 -29.80 -5.02
CA GLU A 4 84.76 -30.42 -5.76
C GLU A 4 83.45 -29.68 -5.39
N GLU A 5 82.49 -29.76 -6.30
CA GLU A 5 81.19 -29.10 -6.29
C GLU A 5 80.21 -29.68 -5.26
N GLY A 6 79.32 -28.83 -4.74
CA GLY A 6 78.19 -29.27 -3.92
C GLY A 6 77.06 -28.25 -3.86
N GLU A 7 76.88 -27.42 -4.89
CA GLU A 7 75.71 -26.53 -4.96
C GLU A 7 74.47 -27.37 -5.21
N GLY A 8 73.72 -27.63 -4.14
CA GLY A 8 72.40 -28.23 -4.18
C GLY A 8 71.49 -27.44 -5.11
N LYS A 9 71.39 -27.89 -6.36
CA LYS A 9 70.42 -27.45 -7.36
C LYS A 9 69.02 -27.63 -6.76
N LYS A 10 68.50 -26.57 -6.14
CA LYS A 10 67.08 -26.47 -5.78
C LYS A 10 66.33 -26.55 -7.09
N ARG A 11 65.67 -27.69 -7.33
CA ARG A 11 64.75 -27.88 -8.45
C ARG A 11 63.74 -26.75 -8.37
N ARG A 12 63.92 -25.73 -9.21
CA ARG A 12 62.93 -24.68 -9.37
C ARG A 12 61.80 -25.36 -10.10
N VAL A 13 60.85 -25.93 -9.35
CA VAL A 13 59.60 -26.43 -9.90
C VAL A 13 58.95 -25.20 -10.50
N VAL A 14 59.06 -25.06 -11.82
CA VAL A 14 58.29 -24.09 -12.59
C VAL A 14 56.88 -24.64 -12.58
N VAL A 15 56.16 -24.37 -11.50
CA VAL A 15 54.71 -24.46 -11.51
C VAL A 15 54.30 -23.36 -12.47
N GLU A 16 53.72 -23.76 -13.60
CA GLU A 16 53.08 -22.82 -14.52
C GLU A 16 52.25 -21.86 -13.67
N SER A 17 52.47 -20.56 -13.84
CA SER A 17 51.74 -19.54 -13.10
C SER A 17 50.25 -19.73 -13.41
N LEU A 18 49.48 -20.35 -12.51
CA LEU A 18 48.01 -20.41 -12.60
C LEU A 18 47.40 -19.03 -12.23
N GLY A 19 48.10 -17.95 -12.62
CA GLY A 19 47.75 -16.56 -12.41
C GLY A 19 47.22 -16.28 -11.00
N TRP A 20 46.10 -15.57 -10.95
CA TRP A 20 45.47 -15.13 -9.71
C TRP A 20 44.98 -16.27 -8.80
N LEU A 21 44.80 -17.49 -9.31
CA LEU A 21 44.28 -18.62 -8.53
C LEU A 21 45.31 -19.18 -7.55
N THR A 22 46.60 -19.13 -7.89
CA THR A 22 47.69 -19.64 -7.04
C THR A 22 48.59 -18.56 -6.49
N GLU A 23 48.82 -17.47 -7.21
CA GLU A 23 49.79 -16.45 -6.78
C GLU A 23 49.21 -15.47 -5.77
N SER A 24 47.92 -15.13 -5.88
CA SER A 24 47.24 -14.22 -4.93
C SER A 24 46.89 -14.87 -3.59
N ALA A 25 46.74 -16.20 -3.56
CA ALA A 25 46.37 -16.95 -2.36
C ALA A 25 47.56 -17.20 -1.42
N VAL A 26 48.80 -17.09 -1.92
CA VAL A 26 50.00 -17.27 -1.11
C VAL A 26 50.28 -15.97 -0.35
N LEU A 27 49.93 -15.97 0.94
CA LEU A 27 50.19 -14.83 1.82
C LEU A 27 51.69 -14.47 1.81
N PRO A 28 52.04 -13.17 1.72
CA PRO A 28 53.42 -12.74 1.82
C PRO A 28 54.04 -13.23 3.14
N LYS A 29 55.12 -14.00 3.06
CA LYS A 29 55.85 -14.49 4.25
C LYS A 29 56.41 -13.35 5.13
N LYS A 30 56.60 -12.17 4.54
CA LYS A 30 57.04 -10.95 5.22
C LYS A 30 55.91 -9.94 5.18
N HIS A 31 55.73 -9.21 6.29
CA HIS A 31 54.75 -8.15 6.40
C HIS A 31 55.00 -7.06 5.34
N ARG A 32 54.01 -6.76 4.51
CA ARG A 32 54.03 -5.64 3.57
C ARG A 32 53.30 -4.47 4.22
N ALA A 33 53.92 -3.29 4.22
CA ALA A 33 53.23 -2.07 4.64
C ALA A 33 52.09 -1.79 3.66
N ILE A 34 50.91 -1.48 4.19
CA ILE A 34 49.75 -1.10 3.38
C ILE A 34 49.76 0.42 3.30
N GLU A 35 49.68 0.96 2.09
CA GLU A 35 49.64 2.41 1.87
C GLU A 35 48.45 3.03 2.62
N GLY A 36 48.70 4.09 3.38
CA GLY A 36 47.68 4.76 4.19
C GLY A 36 47.34 4.10 5.53
N VAL A 37 47.92 2.94 5.89
CA VAL A 37 47.66 2.27 7.17
C VAL A 37 48.91 2.26 8.06
N GLY A 38 48.79 2.86 9.25
CA GLY A 38 49.87 2.88 10.24
C GLY A 38 50.14 1.52 10.88
N PRO A 39 51.40 1.24 11.30
CA PRO A 39 51.77 -0.02 11.95
C PRO A 39 51.04 -0.25 13.28
N SER A 40 50.67 0.82 14.00
CA SER A 40 49.88 0.77 15.24
C SER A 40 48.45 0.26 14.98
N SER A 41 47.79 0.76 13.95
CA SER A 41 46.43 0.35 13.56
C SER A 41 46.38 -1.14 13.17
N ILE A 42 47.40 -1.64 12.47
CA ILE A 42 47.52 -3.06 12.12
C ILE A 42 47.70 -3.93 13.36
N LEU A 43 48.47 -3.47 14.34
CA LEU A 43 48.69 -4.20 15.59
C LEU A 43 47.43 -4.20 16.46
N GLU A 44 46.71 -3.07 16.52
CA GLU A 44 45.43 -2.95 17.21
C GLU A 44 44.37 -3.90 16.60
N LEU A 45 44.27 -3.95 15.27
CA LEU A 45 43.36 -4.86 14.57
C LEU A 45 43.69 -6.33 14.88
N LYS A 46 44.98 -6.69 14.88
CA LYS A 46 45.42 -8.05 15.27
C LYS A 46 45.03 -8.37 16.71
N ALA A 47 45.15 -7.41 17.62
CA ALA A 47 44.73 -7.58 19.01
C ALA A 47 43.21 -7.79 19.10
N GLN A 48 42.41 -7.05 18.34
CA GLN A 48 40.95 -7.21 18.31
C GLN A 48 40.53 -8.56 17.70
N LEU A 49 41.17 -9.00 16.61
CA LEU A 49 40.95 -10.33 16.03
C LEU A 49 41.31 -11.45 17.01
N TYR A 50 42.43 -11.31 17.72
CA TYR A 50 42.83 -12.29 18.73
C TYR A 50 41.82 -12.35 19.89
N LYS A 51 41.40 -11.19 20.42
CA LYS A 51 40.35 -11.11 21.45
C LYS A 51 39.06 -11.80 20.98
N SER A 52 38.60 -11.49 19.76
CA SER A 52 37.40 -12.11 19.19
C SER A 52 37.54 -13.64 19.01
N GLN A 53 38.71 -14.15 18.61
CA GLN A 53 38.94 -15.59 18.52
C GLN A 53 38.94 -16.27 19.89
N GLU A 54 39.55 -15.65 20.91
CA GLU A 54 39.54 -16.17 22.27
C GLU A 54 38.13 -16.13 22.89
N GLU A 55 37.35 -15.08 22.64
CA GLU A 55 35.94 -15.01 23.01
C GLU A 55 35.08 -16.07 22.30
N ALA A 56 35.36 -16.37 21.04
CA ALA A 56 34.70 -17.45 20.30
C ALA A 56 35.08 -18.86 20.83
N LYS A 57 36.33 -19.06 21.27
CA LYS A 57 36.77 -20.33 21.87
C LYS A 57 36.22 -20.50 23.28
N THR A 58 36.27 -19.46 24.10
CA THR A 58 35.72 -19.46 25.46
C THR A 58 34.21 -19.57 25.45
N SER A 59 33.49 -18.86 24.57
CA SER A 59 32.03 -19.04 24.41
C SER A 59 31.64 -20.45 23.96
N LYS A 60 32.43 -21.11 23.08
CA LYS A 60 32.26 -22.53 22.74
C LYS A 60 32.56 -23.47 23.92
N HIS A 61 33.55 -23.13 24.75
CA HIS A 61 33.90 -23.90 25.95
C HIS A 61 32.89 -23.71 27.10
N ILE A 62 32.25 -22.54 27.18
CA ILE A 62 31.29 -22.17 28.23
C ILE A 62 29.85 -22.56 27.85
N SER A 63 29.50 -22.63 26.55
CA SER A 63 28.13 -22.94 26.08
C SER A 63 27.87 -24.43 25.83
N GLY A 64 28.77 -25.34 26.23
CA GLY A 64 28.59 -26.78 26.07
C GLY A 64 28.83 -27.55 27.37
N PRO A 65 27.98 -28.52 27.75
CA PRO A 65 28.08 -29.26 29.01
C PRO A 65 29.20 -30.34 29.01
N ASP A 66 30.31 -30.13 28.30
CA ASP A 66 31.37 -31.14 28.14
C ASP A 66 32.78 -30.49 28.04
N GLY A 67 33.03 -29.48 28.88
CA GLY A 67 34.28 -28.72 28.93
C GLY A 67 35.38 -29.34 29.79
N ALA A 68 35.45 -30.68 29.91
CA ALA A 68 36.54 -31.37 30.60
C ALA A 68 36.78 -32.80 30.06
N ASP A 69 36.62 -33.05 28.76
CA ASP A 69 36.91 -34.36 28.14
C ASP A 69 38.35 -34.39 27.58
N TYR A 70 39.34 -34.11 28.43
CA TYR A 70 40.72 -34.48 28.13
C TYR A 70 40.89 -35.97 28.46
N HIS A 71 41.06 -36.81 27.42
CA HIS A 71 41.47 -38.22 27.49
C HIS A 71 40.40 -39.29 27.81
N ARG A 72 39.23 -39.28 27.15
CA ARG A 72 38.40 -40.50 27.09
C ARG A 72 38.40 -41.13 25.70
N ALA A 73 38.54 -42.46 25.67
CA ALA A 73 38.58 -43.29 24.46
C ALA A 73 37.44 -42.96 23.48
N LYS A 74 37.73 -43.08 22.18
CA LYS A 74 36.87 -42.67 21.07
C LYS A 74 35.41 -43.11 21.27
N LYS A 75 34.56 -42.18 21.71
CA LYS A 75 33.10 -42.33 21.67
C LYS A 75 32.74 -42.55 20.20
N LYS A 76 32.03 -43.64 19.89
CA LYS A 76 31.53 -43.90 18.52
C LYS A 76 30.68 -42.68 18.13
N ILE A 77 31.10 -41.99 17.08
CA ILE A 77 30.40 -40.84 16.52
C ILE A 77 29.00 -41.34 16.15
N ALA A 78 27.99 -40.99 16.95
CA ALA A 78 26.61 -41.14 16.51
C ALA A 78 26.46 -40.36 15.20
N PRO A 79 25.72 -40.86 14.20
CA PRO A 79 25.59 -40.18 12.91
C PRO A 79 24.95 -38.81 13.16
N HIS A 80 25.79 -37.79 13.26
CA HIS A 80 25.36 -36.41 13.37
C HIS A 80 24.92 -36.00 11.98
N ASP A 81 23.61 -35.91 11.78
CA ASP A 81 23.03 -35.38 10.54
C ASP A 81 23.53 -33.93 10.35
N PRO A 82 24.37 -33.65 9.33
CA PRO A 82 24.90 -32.31 9.10
C PRO A 82 23.80 -31.30 8.76
N PHE A 83 22.59 -31.74 8.41
CA PHE A 83 21.42 -30.88 8.17
C PHE A 83 20.59 -30.61 9.43
N SER A 84 20.90 -31.26 10.56
CA SER A 84 20.19 -31.04 11.83
C SER A 84 20.53 -29.69 12.47
N ALA A 85 21.69 -29.10 12.13
CA ALA A 85 22.07 -27.77 12.59
C ALA A 85 21.32 -26.70 11.79
N LYS A 86 20.01 -26.55 12.07
CA LYS A 86 19.21 -25.48 11.49
C LYS A 86 19.64 -24.14 12.08
N ASN A 87 19.64 -23.11 11.25
CA ASN A 87 19.87 -21.74 11.71
C ASN A 87 18.68 -21.33 12.60
N CYS A 88 18.94 -20.95 13.85
CA CYS A 88 17.89 -20.59 14.82
C CYS A 88 16.97 -19.45 14.34
N GLY A 89 17.46 -18.57 13.45
CA GLY A 89 16.66 -17.52 12.82
C GLY A 89 15.64 -18.03 11.81
N VAL A 90 15.84 -19.22 11.23
CA VAL A 90 14.90 -19.85 10.30
C VAL A 90 13.66 -20.34 11.05
N ASP A 91 13.84 -21.01 12.18
CA ASP A 91 12.71 -21.46 13.00
C ASP A 91 11.95 -20.27 13.62
N ALA A 92 12.66 -19.22 14.05
CA ALA A 92 12.05 -18.00 14.55
C ALA A 92 11.21 -17.28 13.47
N ARG A 93 11.69 -17.24 12.23
CA ARG A 93 10.95 -16.67 11.08
C ARG A 93 9.76 -17.56 10.70
N ALA A 94 9.97 -18.87 10.60
CA ALA A 94 8.91 -19.82 10.29
C ALA A 94 7.77 -19.80 11.31
N LEU A 95 8.07 -19.61 12.60
CA LEU A 95 7.05 -19.43 13.64
C LEU A 95 6.27 -18.13 13.48
N LYS A 96 6.94 -17.02 13.14
CA LYS A 96 6.28 -15.75 12.86
C LYS A 96 5.38 -15.85 11.63
N ASP A 97 5.92 -16.34 10.51
CA ASP A 97 5.20 -16.52 9.26
C ASP A 97 3.96 -17.41 9.46
N LYS A 98 4.08 -18.49 10.26
CA LYS A 98 2.96 -19.37 10.61
C LYS A 98 1.90 -18.68 11.45
N LEU A 99 2.26 -17.76 12.34
CA LEU A 99 1.32 -17.00 13.17
C LEU A 99 0.60 -15.95 12.32
N GLU A 100 1.32 -15.25 11.45
CA GLU A 100 0.74 -14.27 10.52
C GLU A 100 -0.21 -14.93 9.53
N LEU A 101 0.17 -16.07 8.93
CA LEU A 101 -0.72 -16.84 8.06
C LEU A 101 -1.96 -17.34 8.81
N LYS A 102 -1.85 -17.68 10.10
CA LYS A 102 -3.03 -18.03 10.91
C LYS A 102 -3.92 -16.82 11.17
N ALA A 103 -3.37 -15.66 11.49
CA ALA A 103 -4.17 -14.44 11.70
C ALA A 103 -4.91 -14.02 10.41
N VAL A 104 -4.29 -14.22 9.24
CA VAL A 104 -4.93 -13.97 7.94
C VAL A 104 -6.02 -15.02 7.64
N ASN A 105 -5.79 -16.30 7.99
CA ASN A 105 -6.76 -17.38 7.77
C ASN A 105 -7.87 -17.48 8.83
N ASP A 106 -7.64 -16.98 10.05
CA ASP A 106 -8.63 -16.97 11.14
C ASP A 106 -9.84 -16.12 10.76
N GLY A 107 -9.70 -15.22 9.78
CA GLY A 107 -10.80 -14.43 9.23
C GLY A 107 -11.47 -13.53 10.26
N SER A 108 -10.97 -13.46 11.50
CA SER A 108 -11.62 -12.80 12.63
C SER A 108 -11.72 -11.29 12.42
N ALA A 109 -10.67 -10.67 11.86
CA ALA A 109 -10.70 -9.27 11.46
C ALA A 109 -11.72 -9.01 10.35
N SER A 110 -11.84 -9.93 9.40
CA SER A 110 -12.83 -9.86 8.32
C SER A 110 -14.25 -10.04 8.86
N TYR A 111 -14.45 -10.99 9.79
CA TYR A 111 -15.73 -11.25 10.41
C TYR A 111 -16.18 -10.09 11.31
N ALA A 112 -15.27 -9.50 12.09
CA ALA A 112 -15.54 -8.29 12.86
C ALA A 112 -15.83 -7.07 11.97
N ALA A 113 -15.18 -6.95 10.81
CA ALA A 113 -15.49 -5.90 9.84
C ALA A 113 -16.87 -6.11 9.21
N LEU A 114 -17.22 -7.35 8.87
CA LEU A 114 -18.53 -7.72 8.34
C LEU A 114 -19.64 -7.50 9.37
N GLU A 115 -19.41 -7.84 10.63
CA GLU A 115 -20.36 -7.60 11.73
C GLU A 115 -20.63 -6.12 11.93
N ARG A 116 -19.57 -5.27 11.96
CA ARG A 116 -19.75 -3.81 12.02
C ARG A 116 -20.54 -3.27 10.83
N LYS A 117 -20.28 -3.80 9.64
CA LYS A 117 -20.99 -3.42 8.42
C LYS A 117 -22.45 -3.85 8.46
N ALA A 118 -22.75 -5.06 8.91
CA ALA A 118 -24.12 -5.56 9.08
C ALA A 118 -24.91 -4.73 10.11
N ALA A 119 -24.31 -4.46 11.28
CA ALA A 119 -24.92 -3.62 12.30
C ALA A 119 -25.20 -2.20 11.79
N LEU A 120 -24.36 -1.65 10.91
CA LEU A 120 -24.59 -0.36 10.27
C LEU A 120 -25.79 -0.42 9.30
N TYR A 121 -25.91 -1.47 8.49
CA TYR A 121 -27.07 -1.64 7.61
C TYR A 121 -28.36 -1.80 8.39
N ASP A 122 -28.38 -2.61 9.45
CA ASP A 122 -29.58 -2.81 10.27
C ASP A 122 -30.06 -1.49 10.87
N LYS A 123 -29.13 -0.64 11.33
CA LYS A 123 -29.41 0.70 11.86
C LYS A 123 -29.91 1.68 10.78
N LEU A 124 -29.35 1.63 9.57
CA LEU A 124 -29.84 2.42 8.43
C LEU A 124 -31.25 2.00 8.02
N VAL A 125 -31.55 0.71 8.04
CA VAL A 125 -32.88 0.15 7.71
C VAL A 125 -33.90 0.48 8.79
N SER A 126 -33.52 0.39 10.07
CA SER A 126 -34.40 0.71 11.19
C SER A 126 -34.63 2.22 11.35
N GLY A 127 -33.78 3.06 10.76
CA GLY A 127 -33.87 4.53 10.87
C GLY A 127 -33.57 5.04 12.29
N GLU A 128 -32.82 4.27 13.08
CA GLU A 128 -32.48 4.61 14.47
C GLU A 128 -31.22 5.49 14.57
N LEU A 129 -30.53 5.70 13.45
CA LEU A 129 -29.40 6.63 13.41
C LEU A 129 -29.92 8.06 13.45
N SER A 130 -29.39 8.85 14.39
CA SER A 130 -29.68 10.27 14.45
C SER A 130 -29.15 10.92 13.17
N ASP A 131 -29.99 11.73 12.52
CA ASP A 131 -29.66 12.49 11.30
C ASP A 131 -28.35 13.28 11.42
N GLU A 132 -27.90 13.60 12.64
CA GLU A 132 -26.64 14.30 12.90
C GLU A 132 -25.42 13.36 12.79
N GLU A 133 -25.47 12.16 13.38
CA GLU A 133 -24.35 11.22 13.34
C GLU A 133 -24.13 10.64 11.93
N ASP A 134 -25.21 10.49 11.16
CA ASP A 134 -25.16 9.97 9.79
C ASP A 134 -24.51 10.93 8.80
N LYS A 135 -24.84 12.22 8.93
CA LYS A 135 -24.28 13.26 8.07
C LYS A 135 -22.81 13.51 8.37
N GLU A 136 -22.42 13.48 9.63
CA GLU A 136 -21.04 13.77 10.02
C GLU A 136 -20.08 12.61 9.75
N LYS A 137 -20.51 11.36 9.96
CA LYS A 137 -19.61 10.20 9.93
C LYS A 137 -19.60 9.47 8.59
N TYR A 138 -20.74 9.41 7.90
CA TYR A 138 -20.91 8.51 6.75
C TYR A 138 -21.19 9.25 5.43
N CYS A 139 -21.56 10.54 5.47
CA CYS A 139 -21.74 11.34 4.28
C CYS A 139 -20.44 12.05 3.88
N VAL A 140 -20.16 12.10 2.58
CA VAL A 140 -19.02 12.84 2.02
C VAL A 140 -19.40 14.32 1.88
N ASP A 141 -18.69 15.20 2.58
CA ASP A 141 -18.77 16.64 2.34
C ASP A 141 -17.93 16.99 1.10
N PHE A 142 -18.59 17.17 -0.03
CA PHE A 142 -17.95 17.51 -1.30
C PHE A 142 -17.24 18.87 -1.27
N PHE A 143 -17.71 19.82 -0.44
CA PHE A 143 -17.08 21.14 -0.33
C PHE A 143 -15.78 21.06 0.47
N ARG A 144 -15.77 20.30 1.57
CA ARG A 144 -14.55 20.07 2.36
C ARG A 144 -13.54 19.17 1.66
N LYS A 145 -14.01 18.14 0.93
CA LYS A 145 -13.14 17.20 0.20
C LYS A 145 -12.27 17.89 -0.86
N GLY A 146 -12.77 18.95 -1.49
CA GLY A 146 -11.99 19.73 -2.47
C GLY A 146 -10.85 20.52 -1.84
N VAL A 147 -10.99 20.97 -0.59
CA VAL A 147 -10.01 21.81 0.12
C VAL A 147 -8.98 20.96 0.87
N GLU A 148 -9.42 19.90 1.55
CA GLU A 148 -8.52 19.03 2.33
C GLU A 148 -7.57 18.19 1.46
N LEU A 149 -7.94 17.90 0.20
CA LEU A 149 -7.06 17.19 -0.74
C LEU A 149 -5.86 18.07 -1.15
N GLU A 150 -6.06 19.38 -1.34
CA GLU A 150 -4.97 20.29 -1.72
C GLU A 150 -3.97 20.50 -0.57
N ASP A 151 -4.45 20.62 0.67
CA ASP A 151 -3.61 20.80 1.86
C ASP A 151 -2.87 19.51 2.28
N SER A 152 -3.48 18.32 2.09
CA SER A 152 -2.81 17.04 2.39
C SER A 152 -1.67 16.71 1.43
N HIS A 153 -1.76 17.12 0.15
CA HIS A 153 -0.67 16.95 -0.80
C HIS A 153 0.51 17.89 -0.52
N LYS A 154 0.25 19.09 0.01
CA LYS A 154 1.29 20.09 0.29
C LYS A 154 2.22 19.71 1.45
N LEU A 155 1.75 18.88 2.40
CA LEU A 155 2.56 18.40 3.52
C LEU A 155 3.44 17.19 3.16
N GLN A 156 3.11 16.41 2.12
CA GLN A 156 3.93 15.28 1.66
C GLN A 156 5.06 15.68 0.71
N ASP A 157 4.93 16.80 -0.01
CA ASP A 157 5.95 17.22 -0.98
C ASP A 157 7.19 17.88 -0.36
N LEU A 158 7.08 18.42 0.88
CA LEU A 158 8.22 19.04 1.56
C LEU A 158 9.26 18.03 2.08
N ASP A 159 8.87 16.77 2.29
CA ASP A 159 9.80 15.71 2.73
C ASP A 159 10.53 15.02 1.56
N ASN A 160 10.02 15.12 0.33
CA ASN A 160 10.62 14.46 -0.85
C ASN A 160 11.56 15.36 -1.67
N ALA A 161 11.54 16.68 -1.45
CA ALA A 161 12.33 17.63 -2.25
C ALA A 161 13.83 17.69 -1.87
N ALA A 162 14.26 17.01 -0.80
CA ALA A 162 15.63 17.12 -0.28
C ALA A 162 16.67 16.19 -0.95
N THR A 163 16.30 15.29 -1.88
CA THR A 163 17.20 14.17 -2.25
C THR A 163 17.65 14.00 -3.70
N VAL A 164 17.21 14.77 -4.70
CA VAL A 164 17.70 14.51 -6.08
C VAL A 164 17.98 15.78 -6.88
N SER A 165 19.23 16.25 -6.78
CA SER A 165 19.90 17.06 -7.80
C SER A 165 21.10 16.28 -8.31
N ARG A 166 21.06 15.79 -9.56
CA ARG A 166 22.21 15.73 -10.50
C ARG A 166 21.83 15.17 -11.88
N GLU A 167 21.91 16.07 -12.87
CA GLU A 167 22.52 15.99 -14.21
C GLU A 167 22.10 14.94 -15.27
N ASP A 168 21.37 15.43 -16.27
CA ASP A 168 21.71 15.59 -17.71
C ASP A 168 21.99 14.42 -18.70
N GLU A 169 21.20 14.49 -19.79
CA GLU A 169 21.46 14.27 -21.23
C GLU A 169 21.75 12.87 -21.82
N ASN A 170 20.78 12.31 -22.58
CA ASN A 170 20.86 12.20 -24.07
C ASN A 170 19.72 11.37 -24.74
N ALA A 171 19.31 11.88 -25.90
CA ALA A 171 18.91 11.20 -27.14
C ALA A 171 17.73 10.19 -27.16
N ASP A 172 16.59 10.72 -27.62
CA ASP A 172 15.78 10.23 -28.74
C ASP A 172 15.64 8.69 -28.89
N ASN A 173 14.56 8.15 -28.32
CA ASN A 173 13.99 6.89 -28.77
C ASN A 173 12.46 6.94 -28.61
N ASP A 174 11.80 7.37 -29.69
CA ASP A 174 10.37 7.23 -29.94
C ASP A 174 10.01 5.72 -29.98
N ALA A 175 9.92 5.13 -28.80
CA ALA A 175 9.39 3.80 -28.58
C ALA A 175 8.08 3.95 -27.79
N SER A 176 7.00 4.14 -28.53
CA SER A 176 5.62 3.92 -28.13
C SER A 176 5.50 2.73 -27.16
N VAL A 177 5.48 3.02 -25.86
CA VAL A 177 5.26 2.03 -24.80
C VAL A 177 3.81 1.60 -24.86
N PRO A 178 3.48 0.33 -25.19
CA PRO A 178 2.09 -0.10 -25.22
C PRO A 178 1.56 -0.08 -23.78
N PHE A 179 0.60 0.81 -23.56
CA PHE A 179 -0.11 1.07 -22.30
C PHE A 179 -1.02 -0.09 -21.83
N ASN A 180 -0.59 -1.36 -21.96
CA ASN A 180 -1.37 -2.53 -21.57
C ASN A 180 -0.60 -3.55 -20.73
N THR A 181 0.44 -3.13 -20.02
CA THR A 181 0.86 -3.85 -18.82
C THR A 181 0.11 -3.26 -17.64
N LYS A 182 -1.12 -3.75 -17.43
CA LYS A 182 -1.88 -3.46 -16.22
C LYS A 182 -1.03 -3.93 -15.03
N PHE A 183 -0.57 -2.97 -14.24
CA PHE A 183 0.08 -3.23 -12.97
C PHE A 183 -0.94 -3.92 -12.07
N VAL A 184 -0.84 -5.25 -11.95
CA VAL A 184 -1.66 -6.03 -11.02
C VAL A 184 -1.10 -5.76 -9.63
N GLY A 185 -1.76 -4.87 -8.89
CA GLY A 185 -1.47 -4.64 -7.49
C GLY A 185 -1.78 -5.87 -6.64
N PRO A 186 -1.06 -6.10 -5.52
CA PRO A 186 -1.32 -7.23 -4.64
C PRO A 186 -2.75 -7.14 -4.08
N GLY A 187 -3.60 -8.13 -4.38
CA GLY A 187 -4.97 -8.22 -3.84
C GLY A 187 -6.09 -8.27 -4.88
N GLN A 188 -5.80 -8.08 -6.18
CA GLN A 188 -6.78 -8.44 -7.20
C GLN A 188 -6.77 -9.95 -7.39
N THR A 189 -7.75 -10.62 -6.76
CA THR A 189 -8.18 -11.93 -7.23
C THR A 189 -8.59 -11.76 -8.69
N ALA A 190 -7.77 -12.28 -9.60
CA ALA A 190 -8.17 -12.49 -10.99
C ALA A 190 -9.22 -13.60 -11.03
N GLY A 191 -10.39 -13.33 -10.43
CA GLY A 191 -11.61 -14.02 -10.80
C GLY A 191 -11.81 -13.68 -12.26
N VAL A 192 -11.72 -14.68 -13.12
CA VAL A 192 -12.13 -14.57 -14.52
C VAL A 192 -13.65 -14.32 -14.48
N VAL A 193 -14.06 -13.09 -14.22
CA VAL A 193 -15.43 -12.65 -14.48
C VAL A 193 -15.54 -12.72 -15.99
N ASP A 194 -16.47 -13.55 -16.47
CA ASP A 194 -16.71 -13.71 -17.89
C ASP A 194 -16.90 -12.32 -18.51
N ARG A 195 -16.09 -12.02 -19.54
CA ARG A 195 -16.07 -10.68 -20.14
C ARG A 195 -17.46 -10.30 -20.66
N ASP A 196 -18.28 -11.29 -21.01
CA ASP A 196 -19.64 -11.08 -21.46
C ASP A 196 -20.63 -10.82 -20.31
N GLU A 197 -20.42 -11.41 -19.12
CA GLU A 197 -21.12 -11.01 -17.89
C GLU A 197 -20.85 -9.56 -17.52
N TYR A 198 -19.57 -9.15 -17.56
CA TYR A 198 -19.20 -7.76 -17.27
C TYR A 198 -19.88 -6.78 -18.24
N LYS A 199 -19.90 -7.07 -19.55
CA LYS A 199 -20.59 -6.22 -20.53
C LYS A 199 -22.10 -6.18 -20.29
N ARG A 200 -22.73 -7.29 -19.86
CA ARG A 200 -24.17 -7.33 -19.52
C ARG A 200 -24.46 -6.42 -18.33
N PHE A 201 -23.68 -6.56 -17.25
CA PHE A 201 -23.81 -5.73 -16.07
C PHE A 201 -23.64 -4.24 -16.38
N VAL A 202 -22.62 -3.89 -17.16
CA VAL A 202 -22.41 -2.49 -17.56
C VAL A 202 -23.62 -1.96 -18.35
N ARG A 203 -24.19 -2.72 -19.28
CA ARG A 203 -25.40 -2.28 -20.00
C ARG A 203 -26.60 -2.12 -19.07
N GLU A 204 -26.83 -3.08 -18.19
CA GLU A 204 -27.93 -3.05 -17.22
C GLU A 204 -27.84 -1.82 -16.30
N VAL A 205 -26.65 -1.50 -15.79
CA VAL A 205 -26.43 -0.28 -14.99
C VAL A 205 -26.74 0.99 -15.78
N HIS A 206 -26.34 1.06 -17.07
CA HIS A 206 -26.68 2.23 -17.89
C HIS A 206 -28.19 2.35 -18.13
N GLU A 207 -28.87 1.23 -18.33
CA GLU A 207 -30.33 1.19 -18.47
C GLU A 207 -31.03 1.63 -17.19
N GLU A 208 -30.58 1.16 -16.02
CA GLU A 208 -31.12 1.57 -14.72
C GLU A 208 -30.91 3.07 -14.46
N VAL A 209 -29.72 3.59 -14.75
CA VAL A 209 -29.41 5.02 -14.64
C VAL A 209 -30.30 5.85 -15.56
N ASN A 210 -30.53 5.39 -16.80
CA ASN A 210 -31.41 6.08 -17.74
C ASN A 210 -32.87 6.09 -17.24
N GLN A 211 -33.38 4.96 -16.74
CA GLN A 211 -34.72 4.88 -16.15
C GLN A 211 -34.86 5.80 -14.92
N ALA A 212 -33.83 5.87 -14.06
CA ALA A 212 -33.83 6.77 -12.92
C ALA A 212 -33.88 8.24 -13.36
N ARG A 213 -33.13 8.59 -14.41
CA ARG A 213 -33.13 9.93 -15.01
C ARG A 213 -34.49 10.29 -15.59
N GLU A 214 -35.13 9.36 -16.30
CA GLU A 214 -36.48 9.55 -16.86
C GLU A 214 -37.50 9.79 -15.74
N LYS A 215 -37.56 8.92 -14.73
CA LYS A 215 -38.46 9.08 -13.57
C LYS A 215 -38.26 10.41 -12.84
N ALA A 216 -37.01 10.84 -12.67
CA ALA A 216 -36.70 12.14 -12.07
C ALA A 216 -37.20 13.31 -12.94
N SER A 217 -37.06 13.20 -14.26
CA SER A 217 -37.57 14.19 -15.20
C SER A 217 -39.09 14.26 -15.20
N GLU A 218 -39.78 13.13 -15.18
CA GLU A 218 -41.24 13.04 -15.09
C GLU A 218 -41.75 13.68 -13.79
N LEU A 219 -41.10 13.38 -12.66
CA LEU A 219 -41.47 13.97 -11.37
C LEU A 219 -41.31 15.51 -11.39
N LYS A 220 -40.27 16.01 -12.05
CA LYS A 220 -40.05 17.46 -12.22
C LYS A 220 -41.15 18.10 -13.07
N VAL A 221 -41.49 17.49 -14.21
CA VAL A 221 -42.58 17.95 -15.08
C VAL A 221 -43.91 17.94 -14.31
N ARG A 222 -44.22 16.86 -13.59
CA ARG A 222 -45.45 16.77 -12.78
C ARG A 222 -45.56 17.88 -11.73
N ARG A 223 -44.46 18.21 -11.04
CA ARG A 223 -44.42 19.34 -10.09
C ARG A 223 -44.63 20.67 -10.79
N GLN A 224 -44.02 20.86 -11.97
CA GLN A 224 -44.19 22.06 -12.77
C GLN A 224 -45.63 22.23 -13.24
N ASP A 225 -46.28 21.16 -13.69
CA ASP A 225 -47.67 21.15 -14.13
C ASP A 225 -48.62 21.46 -12.97
N GLN A 226 -48.39 20.88 -11.79
CA GLN A 226 -49.15 21.23 -10.58
C GLN A 226 -49.01 22.71 -10.22
N ALA A 227 -47.79 23.26 -10.27
CA ALA A 227 -47.54 24.67 -10.02
C ALA A 227 -48.17 25.57 -11.11
N ALA A 228 -48.19 25.14 -12.37
CA ALA A 228 -48.85 25.85 -13.47
C ALA A 228 -50.37 25.83 -13.29
N ALA A 229 -50.96 24.68 -12.97
CA ALA A 229 -52.39 24.53 -12.68
C ALA A 229 -52.81 25.39 -11.48
N HIS A 230 -52.01 25.42 -10.41
CA HIS A 230 -52.25 26.29 -9.26
C HIS A 230 -52.21 27.77 -9.65
N ARG A 231 -51.20 28.20 -10.42
CA ARG A 231 -51.12 29.57 -10.95
C ARG A 231 -52.31 29.92 -11.85
N ALA A 232 -52.76 29.01 -12.70
CA ALA A 232 -53.94 29.21 -13.55
C ALA A 232 -55.22 29.37 -12.74
N LYS A 233 -55.42 28.53 -11.71
CA LYS A 233 -56.57 28.65 -10.77
C LYS A 233 -56.57 30.00 -10.06
N LEU A 234 -55.43 30.45 -9.54
CA LEU A 234 -55.30 31.75 -8.89
C LEU A 234 -55.60 32.91 -9.85
N ARG A 235 -55.09 32.84 -11.10
CA ARG A 235 -55.40 33.83 -12.14
C ARG A 235 -56.90 33.88 -12.43
N HIS A 236 -57.54 32.74 -12.57
CA HIS A 236 -58.98 32.66 -12.81
C HIS A 236 -59.79 33.25 -11.65
N ALA A 237 -59.48 32.87 -10.41
CA ALA A 237 -60.14 33.42 -9.22
C ALA A 237 -59.95 34.94 -9.09
N TYR A 238 -58.76 35.46 -9.42
CA TYR A 238 -58.50 36.90 -9.44
C TYR A 238 -59.36 37.63 -10.47
N LEU A 239 -59.48 37.08 -11.68
CA LEU A 239 -60.33 37.64 -12.74
C LEU A 239 -61.81 37.62 -12.35
N GLN A 240 -62.31 36.52 -11.76
CA GLN A 240 -63.67 36.44 -11.24
C GLN A 240 -63.95 37.51 -10.19
N LYS A 241 -63.05 37.68 -9.21
CA LYS A 241 -63.17 38.72 -8.18
C LYS A 241 -63.17 40.13 -8.77
N LYS A 242 -62.41 40.40 -9.83
CA LYS A 242 -62.44 41.68 -10.55
C LYS A 242 -63.79 41.90 -11.24
N LEU A 243 -64.33 40.87 -11.90
CA LEU A 243 -65.64 40.96 -12.55
C LEU A 243 -66.77 41.18 -11.55
N GLU A 244 -66.75 40.48 -10.41
CA GLU A 244 -67.74 40.69 -9.34
C GLU A 244 -67.69 42.11 -8.79
N LYS A 245 -66.49 42.68 -8.58
CA LYS A 245 -66.34 44.07 -8.15
C LYS A 245 -66.92 45.06 -9.18
N LEU A 246 -66.67 44.85 -10.47
CA LEU A 246 -67.23 45.70 -11.52
C LEU A 246 -68.75 45.59 -11.58
N LYS A 247 -69.30 44.36 -11.46
CA LYS A 247 -70.75 44.13 -11.39
C LYS A 247 -71.37 44.84 -10.18
N ALA A 248 -70.77 44.71 -9.00
CA ALA A 248 -71.22 45.38 -7.79
C ALA A 248 -71.18 46.91 -7.94
N ALA A 249 -70.11 47.47 -8.51
CA ALA A 249 -70.03 48.91 -8.78
C ALA A 249 -71.11 49.39 -9.75
N SER A 250 -71.37 48.63 -10.83
CA SER A 250 -72.44 48.97 -11.78
C SER A 250 -73.84 48.89 -11.16
N ALA A 251 -74.09 47.90 -10.28
CA ALA A 251 -75.38 47.75 -9.60
C ALA A 251 -75.63 48.90 -8.62
N VAL A 252 -74.60 49.37 -7.91
CA VAL A 252 -74.70 50.56 -7.03
C VAL A 252 -75.02 51.81 -7.83
N GLN A 253 -74.41 51.98 -9.01
CA GLN A 253 -74.62 53.15 -9.86
C GLN A 253 -76.05 53.20 -10.46
N MET A 254 -76.61 52.04 -10.80
CA MET A 254 -78.00 51.91 -11.26
C MET A 254 -79.02 52.16 -10.13
N GLY A 255 -78.74 51.68 -8.91
CA GLY A 255 -79.61 51.92 -7.74
C GLY A 255 -79.62 53.36 -7.24
N SER A 256 -78.54 54.13 -7.46
CA SER A 256 -78.49 55.56 -7.11
C SER A 256 -79.21 56.47 -8.11
N GLN A 257 -79.53 56.01 -9.33
CA GLN A 257 -80.33 56.79 -10.29
C GLN A 257 -81.85 56.66 -10.06
N GLU A 258 -82.34 55.60 -9.42
CA GLU A 258 -83.78 55.43 -9.14
C GLU A 258 -84.24 56.10 -7.83
N GLY A 259 -83.33 56.51 -6.94
CA GLY A 259 -83.65 57.14 -5.65
C GLY A 259 -83.60 58.67 -5.62
N GLY A 260 -83.45 59.33 -6.78
CA GLY A 260 -83.17 60.77 -6.89
C GLY A 260 -84.14 61.55 -7.79
N SER A 261 -85.42 61.18 -7.83
CA SER A 261 -86.51 61.95 -8.48
C SER A 261 -87.69 62.14 -7.54
#